data_AF-A0A518FW29-F1
#
_entry.id   AF-A0A518FW29-F1
#
_cell.length_a   1.000
_cell.length_b   1.000
_cell.length_c   1.000
_cell.angle_alpha   90.00
_cell.angle_beta   90.00
_cell.angle_gamma   90.00
#
_symmetry.space_group_name_H-M   'P 1'
#
loop_
_entity.id
_entity.type
_entity.pdbx_description
1 polymer ?
#
loop_
_entity_poly.entity_id
_entity_poly.type
_entity_poly.pdbx_seq_one_letter_code
_entity_poly.pdbx_strand_id
1 'polypeptide(L)'
;MTMVAESQMEHIGETKGCADHDHDMVHELSKRLDSLWRCDQYIVNAEGHGDLQAFWRDIKTQEENNISRLKEIIAEHISKGCF
;
A
#
# COMPACT_ATOMS: atom_id res chain seq x y z
N MET A 1 14.05 31.65 12.85
CA MET A 1 13.00 30.67 12.50
C MET A 1 13.52 29.24 12.40
N THR A 2 14.84 29.01 12.39
CA THR A 2 15.46 27.70 12.20
C THR A 2 15.40 26.78 13.42
N MET A 3 15.60 27.32 14.64
CA MET A 3 15.70 26.49 15.85
C MET A 3 14.41 25.75 16.25
N VAL A 4 13.24 26.25 15.86
CA VAL A 4 11.95 25.59 16.16
C VAL A 4 11.70 24.42 15.21
N ALA A 5 12.19 24.50 13.96
CA ALA A 5 12.11 23.38 13.01
C ALA A 5 13.09 22.27 13.40
N GLU A 6 14.27 22.63 13.92
CA GLU A 6 15.29 21.68 14.39
C GLU A 6 14.79 20.87 15.61
N SER A 7 14.14 21.52 16.58
CA SER A 7 13.59 20.81 17.76
C SER A 7 12.38 19.93 17.42
N GLN A 8 11.68 20.18 16.31
CA GLN A 8 10.55 19.36 15.86
C GLN A 8 10.98 18.11 15.09
N MET A 9 12.23 18.05 14.63
CA MET A 9 12.78 16.91 13.88
C MET A 9 13.68 16.01 14.75
N GLU A 10 13.99 16.42 15.98
CA GLU A 10 14.91 15.73 16.91
C GLU A 10 14.48 14.28 17.21
N HIS A 11 13.18 14.00 17.20
CA HIS A 11 12.61 12.68 17.50
C HIS A 11 12.20 11.87 16.25
N ILE A 12 12.37 12.43 15.05
CA ILE A 12 12.04 11.72 13.80
C ILE A 12 13.07 10.60 13.60
N GLY A 13 12.63 9.35 13.74
CA GLY A 13 13.48 8.15 13.57
C GLY A 13 14.01 7.54 14.88
N GLU A 14 13.71 8.10 16.05
CA GLU A 14 14.01 7.46 17.34
C GLU A 14 13.18 6.19 17.54
N THR A 15 11.94 6.18 17.05
CA THR A 15 11.03 5.04 17.12
C THR A 15 11.26 4.10 15.92
N LYS A 16 12.31 3.27 15.98
CA LYS A 16 12.54 2.18 15.01
C LYS A 16 11.60 1.00 15.29
N GLY A 17 10.30 1.20 15.05
CA GLY A 17 9.27 0.20 15.33
C GLY A 17 9.39 -1.08 14.50
N CYS A 18 10.01 -1.01 13.32
CA CYS A 18 10.39 -2.12 12.45
C CYS A 18 11.51 -1.66 11.50
N ALA A 19 12.04 -2.54 10.65
CA ALA A 19 12.99 -2.12 9.63
C ALA A 19 12.27 -1.33 8.52
N ASP A 20 13.00 -0.45 7.83
CA ASP A 20 12.44 0.42 6.78
C ASP A 20 11.68 -0.39 5.71
N HIS A 21 12.23 -1.53 5.30
CA HIS A 21 11.59 -2.38 4.30
C HIS A 21 10.30 -3.04 4.81
N ASP A 22 10.20 -3.38 6.10
CA ASP A 22 8.98 -3.94 6.68
C ASP A 22 7.88 -2.87 6.77
N HIS A 23 8.26 -1.66 7.18
CA HIS A 23 7.39 -0.49 7.13
C HIS A 23 6.86 -0.26 5.71
N ASP A 24 7.74 -0.28 4.72
CA ASP A 24 7.40 -0.03 3.32
C ASP A 24 6.45 -1.11 2.79
N MET A 25 6.66 -2.38 3.15
CA MET A 25 5.79 -3.49 2.77
C MET A 25 4.39 -3.35 3.38
N VAL A 26 4.29 -2.95 4.66
CA VAL A 26 2.99 -2.70 5.32
C VAL A 26 2.28 -1.50 4.69
N HIS A 27 3.01 -0.41 4.44
CA HIS A 27 2.46 0.80 3.84
C HIS A 27 1.93 0.52 2.42
N GLU A 28 2.72 -0.19 1.61
CA GLU A 28 2.33 -0.57 0.25
C GLU A 28 1.12 -1.51 0.26
N LEU A 29 1.08 -2.50 1.16
CA LEU A 29 -0.07 -3.38 1.29
C LEU A 29 -1.35 -2.59 1.62
N SER A 30 -1.26 -1.63 2.54
CA SER A 30 -2.39 -0.76 2.89
C SER A 30 -2.88 0.04 1.69
N LYS A 31 -1.97 0.64 0.92
CA LYS A 31 -2.32 1.41 -0.29
C LYS A 31 -3.04 0.56 -1.33
N ARG A 32 -2.54 -0.66 -1.57
CA ARG A 32 -3.13 -1.57 -2.55
C ARG A 32 -4.51 -2.04 -2.16
N LEU A 33 -4.71 -2.37 -0.88
CA LEU A 33 -6.03 -2.74 -0.36
C LEU A 33 -7.04 -1.60 -0.53
N ASP A 34 -6.63 -0.37 -0.26
CA ASP A 34 -7.44 0.83 -0.47
C ASP A 34 -7.76 1.07 -1.97
N SER A 35 -6.78 0.88 -2.86
CA SER A 35 -6.99 0.94 -4.32
C SER A 35 -7.96 -0.13 -4.81
N LEU A 36 -7.81 -1.37 -4.33
CA LEU A 36 -8.68 -2.49 -4.67
C LEU A 36 -10.14 -2.19 -4.30
N TRP A 37 -10.34 -1.68 -3.08
CA TRP A 37 -11.66 -1.28 -2.60
C TRP A 37 -12.28 -0.16 -3.46
N ARG A 38 -11.48 0.84 -3.88
CA ARG A 38 -11.98 1.90 -4.75
C ARG A 38 -12.33 1.45 -6.16
N CYS A 39 -11.69 0.39 -6.68
CA CYS A 39 -11.97 -0.10 -8.04
C CYS A 39 -13.45 -0.47 -8.21
N ASP A 40 -14.10 -1.00 -7.18
CA ASP A 40 -15.54 -1.32 -7.24
C ASP A 40 -16.38 -0.05 -7.50
N GLN A 41 -16.08 1.04 -6.78
CA GLN A 41 -16.74 2.32 -7.02
C GLN A 41 -16.41 2.89 -8.41
N TYR A 42 -15.18 2.72 -8.89
CA TYR A 42 -14.78 3.21 -10.21
C TYR A 42 -15.51 2.48 -11.35
N ILE A 43 -15.70 1.16 -11.21
CA ILE A 43 -16.48 0.36 -12.18
C ILE A 43 -17.94 0.84 -12.22
N VAL A 44 -18.54 1.12 -11.06
CA VAL A 44 -19.91 1.67 -10.96
C VAL A 44 -19.98 3.06 -11.59
N ASN A 45 -19.03 3.95 -11.27
CA ASN A 45 -19.00 5.30 -11.82
C ASN A 45 -18.79 5.33 -13.34
N ALA A 46 -18.20 4.28 -13.92
CA ALA A 46 -17.99 4.14 -15.35
C ALA A 46 -19.20 3.51 -16.09
N GLU A 47 -20.38 3.42 -15.47
CA GLU A 47 -21.59 2.92 -16.12
C GLU A 47 -21.88 3.65 -17.44
N GLY A 48 -22.22 2.90 -18.49
CA GLY A 48 -22.39 3.42 -19.84
C GLY A 48 -21.08 3.59 -20.64
N HIS A 49 -19.92 3.45 -20.01
CA HIS A 49 -18.60 3.53 -20.65
C HIS A 49 -17.89 2.17 -20.63
N GLY A 50 -18.23 1.30 -21.59
CA GLY A 50 -17.77 -0.10 -21.62
C GLY A 50 -16.26 -0.29 -21.51
N ASP A 51 -15.47 0.46 -22.30
CA ASP A 51 -14.01 0.38 -22.27
C ASP A 51 -13.42 0.83 -20.94
N LEU A 52 -14.03 1.84 -20.31
CA LEU A 52 -13.58 2.35 -19.00
C LEU A 52 -13.91 1.36 -17.87
N GLN A 53 -15.06 0.67 -17.93
CA GLN A 53 -15.35 -0.42 -17.01
C GLN A 53 -14.39 -1.59 -17.18
N ALA A 54 -14.07 -1.96 -18.43
CA ALA A 54 -13.10 -3.01 -18.71
C ALA A 54 -11.73 -2.65 -18.12
N PHE A 55 -11.26 -1.42 -18.34
CA PHE A 55 -10.04 -0.92 -17.74
C PHE A 55 -10.03 -1.05 -16.21
N TRP A 56 -11.09 -0.62 -15.52
CA TRP A 56 -11.13 -0.72 -14.05
C TRP A 56 -11.20 -2.17 -13.55
N ARG A 57 -11.83 -3.09 -14.29
CA ARG A 57 -11.78 -4.53 -13.98
C ARG A 57 -10.37 -5.08 -14.12
N ASP A 58 -9.64 -4.68 -15.16
CA ASP A 58 -8.25 -5.10 -15.36
C ASP A 58 -7.34 -4.58 -14.23
N ILE A 59 -7.49 -3.31 -13.83
CA ILE A 59 -6.77 -2.74 -12.68
C ILE A 59 -7.12 -3.48 -11.39
N LYS A 60 -8.40 -3.81 -11.18
CA LYS A 60 -8.84 -4.58 -10.01
C LYS A 60 -8.12 -5.93 -9.93
N THR A 61 -8.09 -6.69 -11.03
CA THR A 61 -7.40 -7.98 -11.10
C THR A 61 -5.89 -7.84 -10.87
N GLN A 62 -5.27 -6.77 -11.38
CA GLN A 62 -3.86 -6.50 -11.11
C GLN A 62 -3.61 -6.25 -9.61
N GLU A 63 -4.47 -5.49 -8.95
CA GLU A 63 -4.35 -5.25 -7.50
C GLU A 63 -4.55 -6.53 -6.69
N GLU A 64 -5.51 -7.39 -7.04
CA GLU A 64 -5.68 -8.70 -6.37
C GLU A 64 -4.41 -9.55 -6.44
N ASN A 65 -3.79 -9.64 -7.63
CA ASN A 65 -2.54 -10.37 -7.84
C ASN A 65 -1.38 -9.76 -7.06
N ASN A 66 -1.25 -8.43 -7.09
CA ASN A 66 -0.18 -7.72 -6.37
C ASN A 66 -0.32 -7.88 -4.85
N ILE A 67 -1.55 -7.79 -4.33
CA ILE A 67 -1.85 -8.01 -2.91
C ILE A 67 -1.51 -9.45 -2.50
N SER A 68 -1.89 -10.44 -3.31
CA SER A 68 -1.55 -11.84 -3.03
C SER A 68 -0.04 -12.04 -2.94
N ARG A 69 0.68 -11.57 -3.95
CA ARG A 69 2.15 -11.66 -4.00
C ARG A 69 2.82 -10.94 -2.83
N LEU A 70 2.36 -9.74 -2.47
CA LEU A 70 2.94 -9.00 -1.35
C LEU A 70 2.70 -9.71 -0.02
N LYS A 71 1.50 -10.29 0.19
CA LYS A 71 1.20 -11.10 1.38
C LYS A 71 2.10 -12.32 1.48
N GLU A 72 2.40 -12.99 0.36
CA GLU A 72 3.32 -14.12 0.34
C GLU A 72 4.74 -13.72 0.77
N ILE A 73 5.25 -12.59 0.26
CA ILE A 73 6.59 -12.10 0.62
C ILE A 73 6.64 -11.70 2.11
N ILE A 74 5.61 -11.01 2.61
CA ILE A 74 5.48 -10.68 4.05
C ILE A 74 5.50 -11.97 4.89
N ALA A 75 4.69 -12.96 4.51
CA ALA A 75 4.64 -14.24 5.22
C ALA A 75 6.00 -14.95 5.22
N GLU A 76 6.74 -14.89 4.12
CA GLU A 76 8.10 -15.44 4.03
C GLU A 76 9.06 -14.72 4.98
N HIS A 77 9.05 -13.39 5.03
CA HIS A 77 9.89 -12.60 5.95
C HIS A 77 9.56 -12.94 7.42
N ILE A 78 8.27 -13.02 7.77
CA ILE A 78 7.83 -13.42 9.11
C ILE A 78 8.34 -14.82 9.45
N SER A 79 8.21 -15.78 8.52
CA SER A 79 8.65 -17.17 8.75
C SER A 79 10.16 -17.28 8.96
N LYS A 80 10.93 -16.36 8.39
CA LYS A 80 12.40 -16.26 8.54
C LYS A 80 12.82 -15.44 9.77
N GLY A 81 11.87 -14.82 10.48
CA GLY A 81 12.17 -13.94 11.62
C GLY A 81 12.89 -12.65 11.23
N CYS A 82 12.70 -12.19 9.98
CA CYS A 82 13.29 -10.96 9.44
C CYS A 82 12.20 -9.99 8.96
N PHE A 83 11.10 -9.93 9.71
CA PHE A 83 10.00 -8.99 9.58
C PHE A 83 9.77 -8.28 10.92
#